data_AF-A0A5C4RSC4-F1
#
_entry.id   AF-A0A5C4RSC4-F1
#
_cell.length_a   1.000
_cell.length_b   1.000
_cell.length_c   1.000
_cell.angle_alpha   90.00
_cell.angle_beta   90.00
_cell.angle_gamma   90.00
#
_symmetry.space_group_name_H-M   'P 1'
#
loop_
_entity.id
_entity.type
_entity.pdbx_description
1 polymer ?
#
loop_
_entity_poly.entity_id
_entity_poly.type
_entity_poly.pdbx_seq_one_letter_code
_entity_poly.pdbx_strand_id
1 'polypeptide(L)'
;MAKFWFLLTVAFIDLMVAVVLVNWGYGSVAFLFLLMAALLGAYAFFSTPSVQRDPRGRLRQAEVPYSGVLGTVGAIAILSSAGYVAFVSSQPKPPEPRAVPVQSTAPRPQPRAETYVPPRSYSPSSSGAALYKCVDGKGHSSFQSQPCAADATQAWVRDATPEPEPTPAQQRRMALARQAAERQAANDAAEGSGGYSTNGATTRAEPGSSAACQSARAADAAYRRQPLQYVTHDGLRRHGDRIQEACY
;
A
#
# COMPACT_ATOMS: atom_id res chain seq x y z
N MET A 1 -18.19 -1.43 -36.62
CA MET A 1 -18.34 -0.90 -35.24
C MET A 1 -18.19 -1.98 -34.18
N ALA A 2 -18.84 -3.15 -34.26
CA ALA A 2 -18.75 -4.19 -33.23
C ALA A 2 -17.30 -4.64 -32.89
N LYS A 3 -16.42 -4.75 -33.89
CA LYS A 3 -15.00 -5.13 -33.70
C LYS A 3 -14.20 -4.11 -32.87
N PHE A 4 -14.52 -2.82 -33.00
CA PHE A 4 -13.87 -1.76 -32.23
C PHE A 4 -14.25 -1.85 -30.75
N TRP A 5 -15.55 -2.00 -30.47
CA TRP A 5 -16.05 -2.16 -29.11
C TRP A 5 -15.49 -3.41 -28.42
N PHE A 6 -15.35 -4.52 -29.15
CA PHE A 6 -14.73 -5.73 -28.63
C PHE A 6 -13.26 -5.51 -28.23
N LEU A 7 -12.45 -4.88 -29.10
CA LEU A 7 -11.04 -4.57 -28.80
C LEU A 7 -10.90 -3.61 -27.61
N LEU A 8 -11.79 -2.61 -27.52
CA LEU A 8 -11.84 -1.67 -26.40
C LEU A 8 -12.13 -2.40 -25.07
N THR A 9 -13.10 -3.33 -25.07
CA THR A 9 -13.43 -4.11 -23.87
C THR A 9 -12.28 -5.02 -23.43
N VAL A 10 -11.57 -5.64 -24.38
CA VAL A 10 -10.40 -6.48 -24.06
C VAL A 10 -9.27 -5.62 -23.47
N ALA A 11 -8.98 -4.46 -24.05
CA ALA A 11 -7.97 -3.54 -23.52
C ALA A 11 -8.31 -3.05 -22.09
N PHE A 12 -9.60 -2.86 -21.79
CA PHE A 12 -10.05 -2.47 -20.45
C PHE A 12 -9.89 -3.60 -19.42
N ILE A 13 -10.16 -4.84 -19.83
CA ILE A 13 -9.95 -6.03 -18.99
C ILE A 13 -8.45 -6.19 -18.68
N ASP A 14 -7.56 -6.05 -19.67
CA ASP A 14 -6.10 -6.12 -19.47
C ASP A 14 -5.61 -5.04 -18.49
N LEU A 15 -6.16 -3.82 -18.57
CA LEU A 15 -5.80 -2.74 -17.66
C LEU A 15 -6.26 -3.03 -16.21
N MET A 16 -7.45 -3.61 -16.03
CA MET A 16 -7.93 -4.05 -14.72
C MET A 16 -7.05 -5.15 -14.12
N VAL A 17 -6.65 -6.14 -14.93
CA VAL A 17 -5.74 -7.21 -14.50
C VAL A 17 -4.37 -6.66 -14.12
N ALA A 18 -3.84 -5.70 -14.89
CA ALA A 18 -2.58 -5.03 -14.56
C ALA A 18 -2.63 -4.35 -13.19
N VAL A 19 -3.70 -3.61 -12.88
CA VAL A 19 -3.89 -2.92 -11.59
C VAL A 19 -3.90 -3.91 -10.42
N VAL A 20 -4.59 -5.04 -10.57
CA VAL A 20 -4.62 -6.09 -9.53
C VAL A 20 -3.22 -6.69 -9.32
N LEU A 21 -2.48 -6.97 -10.40
CA LEU A 21 -1.13 -7.53 -10.34
C LEU A 21 -0.11 -6.57 -9.70
N VAL A 22 -0.22 -5.26 -9.93
CA VAL A 22 0.61 -4.26 -9.23
C VAL A 22 0.36 -4.31 -7.73
N ASN A 23 -0.91 -4.39 -7.33
CA ASN A 23 -1.30 -4.40 -5.92
C ASN A 23 -0.82 -5.66 -5.18
N TRP A 24 -0.51 -6.73 -5.92
CA TRP A 24 0.04 -7.98 -5.41
C TRP A 24 1.57 -8.06 -5.48
N GLY A 25 2.25 -7.00 -5.94
CA GLY A 25 3.72 -6.94 -6.02
C GLY A 25 4.33 -7.54 -7.30
N TYR A 26 3.52 -7.94 -8.28
CA TYR A 26 3.99 -8.50 -9.55
C TYR A 26 4.23 -7.41 -10.61
N GLY A 27 5.10 -6.44 -10.29
CA GLY A 27 5.32 -5.24 -11.11
C GLY A 27 5.78 -5.53 -12.55
N SER A 28 6.58 -6.57 -12.76
CA SER A 28 7.07 -6.95 -14.10
C SER A 28 5.96 -7.50 -15.01
N VAL A 29 5.02 -8.27 -14.45
CA VAL A 29 3.89 -8.82 -15.19
C VAL A 29 2.87 -7.72 -15.49
N ALA A 30 2.61 -6.84 -14.54
CA ALA A 30 1.74 -5.68 -14.76
C ALA A 30 2.24 -4.75 -15.88
N PHE A 31 3.57 -4.57 -16.00
CA PHE A 31 4.17 -3.80 -17.09
C PHE A 31 3.90 -4.42 -18.47
N LEU A 32 3.97 -5.76 -18.58
CA LEU A 32 3.64 -6.48 -19.82
C LEU A 32 2.18 -6.26 -20.24
N PHE A 33 1.24 -6.32 -19.29
CA PHE A 33 -0.18 -6.06 -19.57
C PHE A 33 -0.44 -4.60 -19.95
N LEU A 34 0.22 -3.64 -19.29
CA LEU A 34 0.15 -2.22 -19.67
C LEU A 34 0.69 -1.98 -21.08
N LEU A 35 1.80 -2.62 -21.44
CA LEU A 35 2.39 -2.52 -22.78
C LEU A 35 1.47 -3.12 -23.84
N MET A 36 0.85 -4.27 -23.57
CA MET A 36 -0.18 -4.87 -24.43
C MET A 36 -1.39 -3.96 -24.60
N ALA A 37 -1.92 -3.39 -23.52
CA ALA A 37 -3.04 -2.45 -23.57
C ALA A 37 -2.70 -1.19 -24.38
N ALA A 38 -1.49 -0.65 -24.24
CA ALA A 38 -1.00 0.49 -25.01
C ALA A 38 -0.90 0.16 -26.51
N LEU A 39 -0.38 -1.03 -26.87
CA LEU A 39 -0.29 -1.49 -28.25
C LEU A 39 -1.69 -1.69 -28.87
N LEU A 40 -2.62 -2.29 -28.12
CA LEU A 40 -4.01 -2.47 -28.57
C LEU A 40 -4.74 -1.13 -28.73
N GLY A 41 -4.52 -0.17 -27.82
CA GLY A 41 -5.08 1.17 -27.90
C GLY A 41 -4.55 1.95 -29.11
N ALA A 42 -3.23 1.93 -29.33
CA ALA A 42 -2.61 2.50 -30.52
C ALA A 42 -3.18 1.83 -31.79
N TYR A 43 -3.32 0.51 -31.81
CA TYR A 43 -3.92 -0.20 -32.93
C TYR A 43 -5.37 0.24 -33.20
N ALA A 44 -6.22 0.33 -32.17
CA ALA A 44 -7.60 0.77 -32.33
C ALA A 44 -7.69 2.20 -32.90
N PHE A 45 -6.74 3.05 -32.53
CA PHE A 45 -6.63 4.42 -33.02
C PHE A 45 -6.18 4.49 -34.48
N PHE A 46 -5.14 3.72 -34.86
CA PHE A 46 -4.57 3.75 -36.21
C PHE A 46 -5.29 2.84 -37.22
N SER A 47 -6.13 1.91 -36.76
CA SER A 47 -6.91 0.99 -37.62
C SER A 47 -8.23 1.57 -38.10
N THR A 48 -8.53 2.84 -37.84
CA THR A 48 -9.68 3.50 -38.45
C THR A 48 -9.56 3.41 -39.97
N PRO A 49 -10.55 2.83 -40.67
CA PRO A 49 -10.46 2.63 -42.11
C PRO A 49 -10.32 3.99 -42.80
N SER A 50 -9.17 4.24 -43.41
CA SER A 50 -8.98 5.42 -44.23
C SER A 50 -9.82 5.25 -45.49
N VAL A 51 -10.83 6.10 -45.64
CA VAL A 51 -11.67 6.08 -46.82
C VAL A 51 -10.98 6.91 -47.89
N GLN A 52 -10.46 6.26 -48.91
CA GLN A 52 -9.79 6.96 -50.01
C GLN A 52 -10.82 7.26 -51.10
N ARG A 53 -10.88 8.53 -51.51
CA ARG A 53 -11.77 8.98 -52.58
C ARG A 53 -11.06 8.73 -53.91
N ASP A 54 -11.64 7.84 -54.71
CA ASP A 54 -11.21 7.61 -56.10
C ASP A 54 -11.37 8.94 -56.88
N PRO A 55 -10.53 9.27 -57.87
CA PRO A 55 -10.72 10.42 -58.76
C PRO A 55 -12.13 10.53 -59.37
N ARG A 56 -12.91 9.43 -59.42
CA ARG A 56 -14.32 9.43 -59.82
C ARG A 56 -15.32 9.74 -58.69
N GLY A 57 -14.85 10.18 -57.53
CA GLY A 57 -15.67 10.55 -56.37
C GLY A 57 -16.24 9.38 -55.57
N ARG A 58 -15.99 8.13 -55.97
CA ARG A 58 -16.45 6.94 -55.22
C ARG A 58 -15.54 6.68 -54.03
N LEU A 59 -16.14 6.41 -52.88
CA LEU A 59 -15.43 5.97 -51.68
C LEU A 59 -15.08 4.49 -51.86
N ARG A 60 -13.79 4.17 -51.94
CA ARG A 60 -13.32 2.77 -51.85
C ARG A 60 -12.68 2.55 -50.49
N GLN A 61 -12.99 1.42 -49.86
CA GLN A 61 -12.22 0.95 -48.72
C GLN A 61 -10.84 0.55 -49.23
N ALA A 62 -9.82 1.29 -48.82
CA ALA A 62 -8.46 0.92 -49.09
C ALA A 62 -8.13 -0.33 -48.26
N GLU A 63 -7.75 -1.41 -48.95
CA GLU A 63 -7.34 -2.65 -48.32
C GLU A 63 -5.99 -2.39 -47.63
N VAL A 64 -5.96 -2.53 -46.32
CA VAL A 64 -4.77 -2.17 -45.52
C VAL A 64 -3.71 -3.25 -45.75
N PRO A 65 -2.52 -2.92 -46.30
CA PRO A 65 -1.54 -3.92 -46.75
C PRO A 65 -0.91 -4.74 -45.62
N TYR A 66 -1.19 -4.39 -44.36
CA TYR A 66 -0.55 -5.00 -43.19
C TYR A 66 -1.44 -6.00 -42.43
N SER A 67 -2.64 -6.32 -42.92
CA SER A 67 -3.58 -7.22 -42.22
C SER A 67 -2.99 -8.61 -41.93
N GLY A 68 -2.18 -9.15 -42.85
CA GLY A 68 -1.49 -10.43 -42.66
C GLY A 68 -0.39 -10.40 -41.59
N VAL A 69 0.41 -9.32 -41.56
CA VAL A 69 1.50 -9.13 -40.59
C VAL A 69 0.93 -8.89 -39.18
N LEU A 70 -0.20 -8.18 -39.09
CA LEU A 70 -0.88 -7.93 -37.83
C LEU A 70 -1.50 -9.19 -37.23
N GLY A 71 -2.06 -10.09 -38.06
CA GLY A 71 -2.58 -11.37 -37.60
C GLY A 71 -1.50 -12.27 -37.00
N THR A 72 -0.31 -12.31 -37.61
CA THR A 72 0.80 -13.13 -37.12
C THR A 72 1.38 -12.58 -35.82
N VAL A 73 1.56 -11.26 -35.70
CA VAL A 73 2.05 -10.65 -34.44
C VAL A 73 1.08 -10.89 -33.28
N GLY A 74 -0.23 -10.76 -33.52
CA GLY A 74 -1.25 -11.06 -32.50
C GLY A 74 -1.24 -12.53 -32.06
N ALA A 75 -1.10 -13.47 -33.01
CA ALA A 75 -1.00 -14.89 -32.70
C ALA A 75 0.27 -15.23 -31.89
N ILE A 76 1.41 -14.61 -32.22
CA ILE A 76 2.66 -14.78 -31.47
C ILE A 76 2.52 -14.25 -30.04
N ALA A 77 1.87 -13.09 -29.84
CA ALA A 77 1.62 -12.53 -28.51
C ALA A 77 0.77 -13.48 -27.65
N ILE A 78 -0.31 -14.04 -28.20
CA ILE A 78 -1.16 -14.99 -27.47
C ILE A 78 -0.39 -16.26 -27.09
N LEU A 79 0.38 -16.83 -28.04
CA LEU A 79 1.18 -18.04 -27.79
C LEU A 79 2.28 -17.80 -26.74
N SER A 80 2.92 -16.63 -26.77
CA SER A 80 3.95 -16.28 -25.78
C SER A 80 3.34 -16.02 -24.39
N SER A 81 2.19 -15.37 -24.29
CA SER A 81 1.45 -15.25 -23.02
C SER A 81 1.03 -16.61 -22.46
N ALA A 82 0.49 -17.50 -23.31
CA ALA A 82 0.10 -18.86 -22.89
C ALA A 82 1.30 -19.68 -22.42
N GLY A 83 2.43 -19.61 -23.14
CA GLY A 83 3.69 -20.25 -22.75
C GLY A 83 4.24 -19.73 -21.43
N TYR A 84 4.13 -18.41 -21.18
CA TYR A 84 4.55 -17.80 -19.92
C TYR A 84 3.70 -18.27 -18.74
N VAL A 85 2.37 -18.29 -18.88
CA VAL A 85 1.47 -18.79 -17.83
C VAL A 85 1.75 -20.26 -17.52
N ALA A 86 1.93 -21.10 -18.55
CA ALA A 86 2.31 -22.49 -18.39
C ALA A 86 3.63 -22.62 -17.61
N PHE A 87 4.65 -21.85 -18.00
CA PHE A 87 5.95 -21.85 -17.32
C PHE A 87 5.85 -21.44 -15.84
N VAL A 88 5.18 -20.32 -15.52
CA VAL A 88 5.03 -19.85 -14.13
C VAL A 88 4.22 -20.84 -13.29
N SER A 89 3.18 -21.45 -13.85
CA SER A 89 2.37 -22.47 -13.15
C SER A 89 3.12 -23.79 -12.92
N SER A 90 4.12 -24.09 -13.76
CA SER A 90 4.93 -25.31 -13.65
C SER A 90 6.07 -25.19 -12.65
N GLN A 91 6.35 -24.00 -12.13
CA GLN A 91 7.39 -23.80 -11.13
C GLN A 91 7.02 -24.62 -9.87
N PRO A 92 7.87 -25.56 -9.44
CA PRO A 92 7.60 -26.33 -8.24
C PRO A 92 7.44 -25.35 -7.08
N LYS A 93 6.33 -25.49 -6.35
CA LYS A 93 6.04 -24.68 -5.18
C LYS A 93 7.28 -24.74 -4.28
N PRO A 94 7.83 -23.60 -3.81
CA PRO A 94 8.93 -23.59 -2.86
C PRO A 94 8.59 -24.58 -1.75
N PRO A 95 9.54 -25.44 -1.32
CA PRO A 95 9.26 -26.43 -0.31
C PRO A 95 8.63 -25.70 0.87
N GLU A 96 7.38 -26.05 1.15
CA GLU A 96 6.62 -25.46 2.23
C GLU A 96 7.50 -25.55 3.48
N PRO A 97 7.77 -24.41 4.18
CA PRO A 97 8.67 -24.41 5.31
C PRO A 97 8.25 -25.55 6.21
N ARG A 98 9.09 -26.59 6.27
CA ARG A 98 8.76 -27.85 6.94
C ARG A 98 8.24 -27.45 8.30
N ALA A 99 6.94 -27.62 8.53
CA ALA A 99 6.32 -27.19 9.76
C ALA A 99 7.14 -27.85 10.85
N VAL A 100 7.93 -27.04 11.56
CA VAL A 100 8.67 -27.53 12.71
C VAL A 100 7.56 -28.08 13.58
N PRO A 101 7.51 -29.39 13.86
CA PRO A 101 6.46 -29.94 14.68
C PRO A 101 6.49 -29.08 15.93
N VAL A 102 5.45 -28.28 16.10
CA VAL A 102 5.23 -27.53 17.32
C VAL A 102 5.03 -28.65 18.31
N GLN A 103 6.13 -29.05 18.96
CA GLN A 103 6.07 -29.92 20.11
C GLN A 103 5.10 -29.21 21.02
N SER A 104 3.89 -29.76 21.07
CA SER A 104 2.88 -29.42 22.05
C SER A 104 3.48 -29.84 23.37
N THR A 105 4.39 -28.99 23.85
CA THR A 105 4.92 -29.04 25.17
C THR A 105 3.69 -28.66 25.97
N ALA A 106 3.11 -29.65 26.65
CA ALA A 106 2.11 -29.41 27.68
C ALA A 106 2.48 -28.12 28.41
N PRO A 107 1.54 -27.17 28.62
CA PRO A 107 1.83 -25.83 29.10
C PRO A 107 2.86 -25.94 30.21
N ARG A 108 4.11 -25.57 29.88
CA ARG A 108 5.19 -25.61 30.84
C ARG A 108 4.66 -24.75 31.99
N PRO A 109 4.57 -25.27 33.22
CA PRO A 109 4.18 -24.46 34.36
C PRO A 109 4.98 -23.18 34.23
N GLN A 110 4.30 -22.03 34.07
CA GLN A 110 5.02 -20.76 33.95
C GLN A 110 6.01 -20.77 35.10
N PRO A 111 7.33 -20.70 34.84
CA PRO A 111 8.28 -20.59 35.92
C PRO A 111 7.76 -19.42 36.74
N ARG A 112 7.35 -19.72 37.99
CA ARG A 112 6.86 -18.70 38.94
C ARG A 112 7.82 -17.56 38.77
N ALA A 113 7.32 -16.40 38.32
CA ALA A 113 8.13 -15.25 37.96
C ALA A 113 9.29 -15.18 38.94
N GLU A 114 10.45 -15.68 38.53
CA GLU A 114 11.62 -15.65 39.38
C GLU A 114 11.84 -14.16 39.51
N THR A 115 11.57 -13.64 40.70
CA THR A 115 11.73 -12.24 41.03
C THR A 115 13.12 -11.89 40.53
N TYR A 116 13.18 -11.18 39.41
CA TYR A 116 14.43 -10.81 38.80
C TYR A 116 15.11 -9.93 39.86
N VAL A 117 16.11 -10.50 40.53
CA VAL A 117 16.96 -9.76 41.44
C VAL A 117 18.03 -9.16 40.54
N PRO A 118 17.95 -7.86 40.19
CA PRO A 118 19.01 -7.25 39.42
C PRO A 118 20.34 -7.45 40.18
N PRO A 119 21.44 -7.73 39.47
CA PRO A 119 22.75 -7.78 40.11
C PRO A 119 22.99 -6.44 40.83
N ARG A 120 23.36 -6.49 42.12
CA ARG A 120 23.56 -5.33 43.02
C ARG A 120 24.58 -4.30 42.52
N SER A 121 25.26 -4.55 41.42
CA SER A 121 26.40 -3.79 40.91
C SER A 121 26.15 -3.11 39.58
N TYR A 122 24.91 -3.02 39.08
CA TYR A 122 24.64 -2.20 37.90
C TYR A 122 24.61 -0.70 38.28
N SER A 123 25.76 -0.05 38.14
CA SER A 123 25.87 1.41 38.11
C SER A 123 25.78 1.84 36.65
N PRO A 124 24.72 2.57 36.22
CA PRO A 124 24.67 3.10 34.87
C PRO A 124 25.90 3.98 34.62
N SER A 125 26.47 3.87 33.42
CA SER A 125 27.64 4.67 33.06
C SER A 125 27.31 6.16 33.14
N SER A 126 28.22 7.00 33.65
CA SER A 126 27.99 8.44 33.81
C SER A 126 27.78 9.21 32.50
N SER A 127 27.93 8.53 31.35
CA SER A 127 27.81 9.09 30.00
C SER A 127 26.53 8.70 29.25
N GLY A 128 25.65 7.87 29.82
CA GLY A 128 24.40 7.42 29.18
C GLY A 128 23.15 7.76 30.00
N ALA A 129 22.03 8.04 29.33
CA ALA A 129 20.74 8.18 30.02
C ALA A 129 20.24 6.77 30.35
N ALA A 130 20.05 6.43 31.63
CA ALA A 130 19.50 5.12 32.00
C ALA A 130 17.99 5.07 31.70
N LEU A 131 17.53 3.98 31.08
CA LEU A 131 16.11 3.69 30.90
C LEU A 131 15.68 2.60 31.88
N TYR A 132 14.69 2.91 32.70
CA TYR A 132 14.13 2.04 33.72
C TYR A 132 12.79 1.51 33.23
N LYS A 133 12.62 0.18 33.25
CA LYS A 133 11.28 -0.44 33.13
C LYS A 133 10.71 -0.65 34.51
N CYS A 134 9.62 0.05 34.80
CA CYS A 134 8.92 -0.03 36.08
C CYS A 134 7.60 -0.77 35.90
N VAL A 135 7.21 -1.57 36.90
CA VAL A 135 5.95 -2.30 36.92
C VAL A 135 5.19 -1.89 38.17
N ASP A 136 3.98 -1.35 38.00
CA ASP A 136 3.13 -0.93 39.12
C ASP A 136 2.53 -2.15 39.86
N GLY A 137 1.89 -1.91 41.01
CA GLY A 137 1.21 -2.97 41.77
C GLY A 137 0.04 -3.64 41.04
N LYS A 138 -0.40 -3.11 39.89
CA LYS A 138 -1.44 -3.67 39.02
C LYS A 138 -0.85 -4.46 37.83
N GLY A 139 0.48 -4.49 37.69
CA GLY A 139 1.18 -5.17 36.59
C GLY A 139 1.36 -4.33 35.33
N HIS A 140 1.03 -3.03 35.31
CA HIS A 140 1.29 -2.17 34.16
C HIS A 140 2.76 -1.79 34.08
N SER A 141 3.34 -1.90 32.88
CA SER A 141 4.73 -1.51 32.65
C SER A 141 4.86 -0.10 32.08
N SER A 142 5.72 0.72 32.66
CA SER A 142 6.15 2.02 32.15
C SER A 142 7.67 2.05 31.90
N PHE A 143 8.10 2.93 31.00
CA PHE A 143 9.52 3.21 30.74
C PHE A 143 9.80 4.66 31.10
N GLN A 144 10.83 4.89 31.92
CA GLN A 144 11.15 6.21 32.45
C GLN A 144 12.66 6.40 32.52
N SER A 145 13.10 7.65 32.37
CA SER A 145 14.52 8.05 32.50
C SER A 145 14.95 8.27 33.96
N GLN A 146 13.99 8.26 34.89
CA GLN A 146 14.22 8.35 36.33
C GLN A 146 14.02 6.97 36.98
N PRO A 147 14.70 6.68 38.11
CA PRO A 147 14.48 5.46 38.88
C PRO A 147 12.99 5.23 39.19
N CYS A 148 12.57 3.97 39.28
CA CYS A 148 11.20 3.62 39.61
C CYS A 148 10.77 4.23 40.95
N ALA A 149 9.54 4.73 41.02
CA ALA A 149 8.95 5.21 42.27
C ALA A 149 8.89 4.08 43.31
N ALA A 150 8.84 4.42 44.60
CA ALA A 150 8.90 3.44 45.68
C ALA A 150 7.75 2.42 45.68
N ASP A 151 6.63 2.76 45.05
CA ASP A 151 5.45 1.91 44.86
C ASP A 151 5.50 1.06 43.58
N ALA A 152 6.56 1.19 42.78
CA ALA A 152 6.77 0.45 41.54
C ALA A 152 7.99 -0.47 41.62
N THR A 153 7.87 -1.66 41.04
CA THR A 153 8.98 -2.62 40.97
C THR A 153 9.80 -2.38 39.72
N GLN A 154 11.12 -2.22 39.88
CA GLN A 154 12.04 -2.13 38.77
C GLN A 154 12.24 -3.51 38.13
N ALA A 155 11.71 -3.69 36.91
CA ALA A 155 11.86 -4.94 36.16
C ALA A 155 13.23 -5.05 35.49
N TRP A 156 13.77 -3.93 34.98
CA TRP A 156 15.15 -3.86 34.47
C TRP A 156 15.62 -2.41 34.35
N VAL A 157 16.94 -2.24 34.20
CA VAL A 157 17.60 -1.00 33.77
C VAL A 157 18.57 -1.30 32.64
N ARG A 158 18.64 -0.38 31.68
CA ARG A 158 19.59 -0.43 30.57
C ARG A 158 20.12 0.97 30.28
N ASP A 159 21.36 1.05 29.83
CA ASP A 159 21.89 2.28 29.26
C ASP A 159 21.14 2.56 27.95
N ALA A 160 20.59 3.76 27.83
CA ALA A 160 20.06 4.29 26.59
C ALA A 160 21.00 5.41 26.12
N THR A 161 21.55 5.22 24.92
CA THR A 161 22.27 6.30 24.24
C THR A 161 21.22 7.23 23.64
N PRO A 162 21.13 8.51 24.08
CA PRO A 162 20.24 9.46 23.44
C PRO A 162 20.62 9.56 21.96
N GLU A 163 19.60 9.59 21.09
CA GLU A 163 19.86 9.87 19.68
C GLU A 163 20.49 11.27 19.58
N PRO A 164 21.56 11.45 18.78
CA PRO A 164 22.19 12.75 18.65
C PRO A 164 21.17 13.78 18.16
N GLU A 165 21.28 15.02 18.65
CA GLU A 165 20.42 16.09 18.17
C GLU A 165 20.54 16.21 16.64
N PRO A 166 19.40 16.38 15.93
CA PRO A 166 19.42 16.46 14.49
C PRO A 166 20.29 17.63 14.05
N THR A 167 21.18 17.36 13.11
CA THR A 167 22.08 18.39 12.56
C THR A 167 21.28 19.54 11.96
N PRO A 168 21.84 20.77 11.87
CA PRO A 168 21.13 21.90 11.25
C PRO A 168 20.65 21.60 9.81
N ALA A 169 21.38 20.76 9.08
CA ALA A 169 20.96 20.31 7.75
C ALA A 169 19.74 19.37 7.79
N GLN A 170 19.68 18.45 8.76
CA GLN A 170 18.51 17.59 8.98
C GLN A 170 17.30 18.40 9.45
N GLN A 171 17.49 19.35 10.36
CA GLN A 171 16.42 20.24 10.82
C GLN A 171 15.80 21.02 9.65
N ARG A 172 16.62 21.56 8.73
CA ARG A 172 16.10 22.21 7.51
C ARG A 172 15.32 21.25 6.62
N ARG A 173 15.79 20.01 6.44
CA ARG A 173 15.05 18.99 5.65
C ARG A 173 13.71 18.65 6.28
N MET A 174 13.66 18.48 7.61
CA MET A 174 12.41 18.22 8.33
C MET A 174 11.45 19.41 8.23
N ALA A 175 11.94 20.64 8.34
CA ALA A 175 11.13 21.85 8.17
C ALA A 175 10.54 21.95 6.74
N LEU A 176 11.34 21.68 5.71
CA LEU A 176 10.88 21.66 4.32
C LEU A 176 9.85 20.55 4.07
N ALA A 177 10.08 19.35 4.62
CA ALA A 177 9.11 18.25 4.54
C ALA A 177 7.79 18.61 5.22
N ARG A 178 7.84 19.29 6.37
CA ARG A 178 6.64 19.78 7.08
C ARG A 178 5.88 20.80 6.25
N GLN A 179 6.57 21.79 5.68
CA GLN A 179 5.94 22.79 4.81
C GLN A 179 5.33 22.16 3.54
N ALA A 180 5.98 21.17 2.95
CA ALA A 180 5.44 20.45 1.80
C ALA A 180 4.15 19.68 2.17
N ALA A 181 4.15 18.99 3.32
CA ALA A 181 2.98 18.28 3.83
C ALA A 181 1.82 19.24 4.16
N GLU A 182 2.11 20.41 4.75
CA GLU A 182 1.11 21.44 5.03
C GLU A 182 0.49 22.01 3.75
N ARG A 183 1.30 22.25 2.70
CA ARG A 183 0.79 22.69 1.39
C ARG A 183 -0.07 21.63 0.72
N GLN A 184 0.33 20.36 0.78
CA GLN A 184 -0.49 19.26 0.25
C GLN A 184 -1.82 19.18 1.00
N ALA A 185 -1.81 19.22 2.33
CA ALA A 185 -3.04 19.22 3.12
C ALA A 185 -3.96 20.41 2.80
N ALA A 186 -3.41 21.59 2.53
CA ALA A 186 -4.19 22.77 2.13
C ALA A 186 -4.80 22.61 0.72
N ASN A 187 -4.06 22.04 -0.23
CA ASN A 187 -4.56 21.76 -1.57
C ASN A 187 -5.65 20.68 -1.55
N ASP A 188 -5.46 19.61 -0.78
CA ASP A 188 -6.45 18.54 -0.60
C ASP A 188 -7.74 19.09 0.03
N ALA A 189 -7.63 20.03 0.98
CA ALA A 189 -8.78 20.72 1.56
C ALA A 189 -9.50 21.64 0.57
N ALA A 190 -8.77 22.28 -0.35
CA ALA A 190 -9.35 23.12 -1.40
C ALA A 190 -10.07 22.29 -2.48
N GLU A 191 -9.45 21.19 -2.94
CA GLU A 191 -10.02 20.29 -3.95
C GLU A 191 -11.19 19.46 -3.41
N GLY A 192 -11.17 19.10 -2.12
CA GLY A 192 -12.27 18.41 -1.45
C GLY A 192 -13.58 19.21 -1.34
N SER A 193 -13.55 20.52 -1.59
CA SER A 193 -14.75 21.38 -1.55
C SER A 193 -15.49 21.51 -2.89
N GLY A 194 -14.92 21.00 -3.99
CA GLY A 194 -15.32 21.40 -5.35
C GLY A 194 -16.16 20.42 -6.19
N GLY A 195 -16.49 19.21 -5.72
CA GLY A 195 -17.01 18.20 -6.66
C GLY A 195 -17.75 17.01 -6.10
N TYR A 196 -18.72 17.20 -5.21
CA TYR A 196 -19.73 16.16 -4.98
C TYR A 196 -20.86 16.32 -6.02
N SER A 197 -20.59 15.87 -7.24
CA SER A 197 -21.61 15.72 -8.29
C SER A 197 -22.48 14.52 -7.94
N THR A 198 -23.63 14.79 -7.32
CA THR A 198 -24.67 13.81 -7.00
C THR A 198 -25.36 13.33 -8.27
N ASN A 199 -24.82 12.28 -8.91
CA ASN A 199 -25.58 11.49 -9.87
C ASN A 199 -26.03 10.18 -9.21
N GLY A 200 -27.34 10.07 -9.07
CA GLY A 200 -28.04 9.14 -8.21
C GLY A 200 -27.83 7.66 -8.56
N ALA A 201 -27.58 6.88 -7.53
CA ALA A 201 -28.01 5.50 -7.43
C ALA A 201 -28.43 5.28 -5.98
N THR A 202 -29.74 5.18 -5.75
CA THR A 202 -30.34 4.85 -4.45
C THR A 202 -30.01 3.41 -4.09
N THR A 203 -28.83 3.19 -3.52
CA THR A 203 -28.52 1.98 -2.77
C THR A 203 -28.89 2.20 -1.31
N ARG A 204 -29.60 1.22 -0.75
CA ARG A 204 -30.07 1.15 0.63
C ARG A 204 -28.94 1.54 1.60
N ALA A 205 -29.13 2.64 2.34
CA ALA A 205 -28.14 3.16 3.27
C ALA A 205 -27.82 2.10 4.34
N GLU A 206 -26.61 1.54 4.29
CA GLU A 206 -26.10 0.75 5.40
C GLU A 206 -25.78 1.68 6.58
N PRO A 207 -26.10 1.29 7.82
CA PRO A 207 -25.66 2.04 8.99
C PRO A 207 -24.12 2.04 9.02
N GLY A 208 -23.52 3.21 8.84
CA GLY A 208 -22.08 3.38 8.61
C GLY A 208 -21.71 3.91 7.22
N SER A 209 -22.69 4.15 6.33
CA SER A 209 -22.45 4.72 4.99
C SER A 209 -22.60 6.25 4.95
N SER A 210 -22.53 6.95 6.08
CA SER A 210 -22.58 8.41 6.08
C SER A 210 -21.41 8.95 5.23
N ALA A 211 -21.64 10.03 4.48
CA ALA A 211 -20.59 10.64 3.67
C ALA A 211 -19.35 11.02 4.51
N ALA A 212 -19.58 11.39 5.78
CA ALA A 212 -18.53 11.66 6.76
C ALA A 212 -17.74 10.39 7.14
N CYS A 213 -18.41 9.26 7.37
CA CYS A 213 -17.72 8.00 7.64
C CYS A 213 -16.88 7.53 6.45
N GLN A 214 -17.42 7.67 5.23
CA GLN A 214 -16.71 7.32 4.00
C GLN A 214 -15.49 8.22 3.78
N SER A 215 -15.60 9.53 4.01
CA SER A 215 -14.47 10.45 3.88
C SER A 215 -13.39 10.20 4.93
N ALA A 216 -13.77 9.89 6.19
CA ALA A 216 -12.84 9.53 7.24
C ALA A 216 -12.05 8.25 6.90
N ARG A 217 -12.71 7.22 6.37
CA ARG A 217 -12.07 5.97 5.90
C ARG A 217 -11.15 6.21 4.69
N ALA A 218 -11.57 7.05 3.74
CA ALA A 218 -10.74 7.41 2.59
C ALA A 218 -9.46 8.14 3.03
N ALA A 219 -9.56 9.05 4.01
CA ALA A 219 -8.42 9.76 4.57
C ALA A 219 -7.43 8.84 5.32
N ASP A 220 -7.92 7.87 6.10
CA ASP A 220 -7.07 6.83 6.72
C ASP A 220 -6.37 5.96 5.67
N ALA A 221 -7.10 5.53 4.63
CA ALA A 221 -6.51 4.76 3.54
C ALA A 221 -5.42 5.54 2.78
N ALA A 222 -5.63 6.84 2.55
CA ALA A 222 -4.63 7.71 1.93
C ALA A 222 -3.38 7.87 2.83
N TYR A 223 -3.57 8.06 4.13
CA TYR A 223 -2.47 8.16 5.10
C TYR A 223 -1.64 6.87 5.14
N ARG A 224 -2.28 5.70 5.16
CA ARG A 224 -1.60 4.39 5.15
C ARG A 224 -0.83 4.09 3.86
N ARG A 225 -1.15 4.76 2.75
CA ARG A 225 -0.42 4.63 1.47
C ARG A 225 0.86 5.47 1.44
N GLN A 226 1.08 6.36 2.41
CA GLN A 226 2.32 7.11 2.49
C GLN A 226 3.51 6.18 2.77
N PRO A 227 4.73 6.54 2.35
CA PRO A 227 5.94 5.81 2.71
C PRO A 227 6.04 5.64 4.23
N LEU A 228 6.45 4.46 4.71
CA LEU A 228 6.44 4.09 6.14
C LEU A 228 7.16 5.11 7.05
N GLN A 229 8.16 5.84 6.54
CA GLN A 229 8.86 6.90 7.26
C GLN A 229 7.98 8.10 7.65
N TYR A 230 6.83 8.29 7.00
CA TYR A 230 5.84 9.33 7.30
C TYR A 230 4.64 8.81 8.09
N VAL A 231 4.47 7.47 8.17
CA VAL A 231 3.38 6.83 8.91
C VAL A 231 3.80 6.65 10.37
N THR A 232 3.40 7.60 11.20
CA THR A 232 3.61 7.54 12.66
C THR A 232 2.46 6.82 13.37
N HIS A 233 2.76 6.18 14.51
CA HIS A 233 1.77 5.55 15.39
C HIS A 233 0.66 6.53 15.82
N ASP A 234 1.02 7.75 16.22
CA ASP A 234 0.06 8.77 16.65
C ASP A 234 -0.82 9.28 15.51
N GLY A 235 -0.32 9.24 14.26
CA GLY A 235 -1.14 9.53 13.09
C GLY A 235 -2.16 8.43 12.84
N LEU A 236 -1.77 7.14 12.92
CA LEU A 236 -2.71 6.02 12.79
C LEU A 236 -3.81 6.08 13.86
N ARG A 237 -3.43 6.42 15.10
CA ARG A 237 -4.38 6.59 16.21
C ARG A 237 -5.38 7.71 15.92
N ARG A 238 -4.91 8.91 15.55
CA ARG A 238 -5.79 10.05 15.20
C ARG A 238 -6.75 9.74 14.05
N HIS A 239 -6.31 9.00 13.03
CA HIS A 239 -7.18 8.59 11.94
C HIS A 239 -8.23 7.55 12.40
N GLY A 240 -7.86 6.63 13.29
CA GLY A 240 -8.80 5.72 13.95
C GLY A 240 -9.87 6.45 14.76
N ASP A 241 -9.46 7.44 15.57
CA ASP A 241 -10.38 8.25 16.37
C ASP A 241 -11.38 9.02 15.50
N ARG A 242 -10.94 9.60 14.36
CA ARG A 242 -11.84 10.27 13.40
C ARG A 242 -12.82 9.32 12.72
N ILE A 243 -12.41 8.08 12.43
CA ILE A 243 -13.33 7.07 11.89
C ILE A 243 -14.37 6.72 12.95
N GLN A 244 -13.95 6.55 14.21
CA GLN A 244 -14.87 6.25 15.31
C GLN A 244 -15.92 7.36 15.47
N GLU A 245 -15.50 8.63 15.48
CA GLU A 245 -16.39 9.79 15.59
C GLU A 245 -17.32 9.99 14.38
N ALA A 246 -16.85 9.69 13.17
CA ALA A 246 -17.65 9.91 11.95
C ALA A 246 -18.63 8.77 11.62
N CYS A 247 -18.39 7.57 12.17
CA CYS A 247 -19.14 6.35 11.82
C CYS A 247 -20.09 5.85 12.92
N TYR A 248 -19.93 6.30 14.17
CA TYR A 248 -20.70 5.84 15.34
C TYR A 248 -21.24 7.02 16.15
#